data_AF-A0A7X6CHY9-F1
#
_entry.id   AF-A0A7X6CHY9-F1
#
_cell.length_a   1.000
_cell.length_b   1.000
_cell.length_c   1.000
_cell.angle_alpha   90.00
_cell.angle_beta   90.00
_cell.angle_gamma   90.00
#
_symmetry.space_group_name_H-M   'P 1'
#
loop_
_entity.id
_entity.type
_entity.pdbx_description
1 polymer ?
#
loop_
_entity_poly.entity_id
_entity_poly.type
_entity_poly.pdbx_seq_one_letter_code
_entity_poly.pdbx_strand_id
1 'polypeptide(L)'
;RRTCQQSHRTYVGVGGGLEALQLPIHPQKAAIIAVDPVATMREAAARNLQIAARENDWFDASFVEIREGDAFALPVPDASVDVVAQNCLFNIFEPADLTKALAETHRVLKPGGRLLMSDPIATRPIPQHLKQDERLRALCLSGALTYAEYVQHLVDVGFGQVEVRAKRPYRLLDKSNYQLDSDLLLESLDSVSFKVPVPPDGACIFTGKTAIYTGSEELFDDGAGHILQRGVPAAVCDKTAGNLGGLMPEKVLITDSTWHYNGGGCC
;
A
#
# COMPACT_ATOMS: atom_id res chain seq x y z
N ARG A 1 1.00 -25.77 -26.17
CA ARG A 1 -0.07 -25.88 -25.16
C ARG A 1 0.55 -26.23 -23.81
N ARG A 2 1.04 -25.23 -23.09
CA ARG A 2 1.36 -25.30 -21.66
C ARG A 2 0.79 -24.02 -21.05
N THR A 3 -0.52 -24.02 -20.84
CA THR A 3 -1.21 -22.97 -20.10
C THR A 3 -0.92 -23.20 -18.62
N CYS A 4 0.12 -22.55 -18.08
CA CYS A 4 0.13 -22.19 -16.67
C CYS A 4 -1.01 -21.19 -16.44
N GLN A 5 -2.25 -21.68 -16.32
CA GLN A 5 -3.30 -20.91 -15.65
C GLN A 5 -2.98 -20.95 -14.16
N GLN A 6 -2.03 -20.14 -13.71
CA GLN A 6 -1.98 -19.80 -12.29
C GLN A 6 -3.27 -19.04 -11.99
N SER A 7 -4.15 -19.64 -11.19
CA SER A 7 -5.33 -18.96 -10.66
C SER A 7 -4.85 -17.80 -9.80
N HIS A 8 -5.01 -16.58 -10.33
CA HIS A 8 -4.70 -15.36 -9.61
C HIS A 8 -5.81 -15.15 -8.58
N ARG A 9 -5.44 -15.06 -7.30
CA ARG A 9 -6.38 -14.84 -6.21
C ARG A 9 -6.09 -13.53 -5.51
N THR A 10 -7.13 -12.75 -5.31
CA THR A 10 -7.11 -11.44 -4.65
C THR A 10 -7.95 -11.49 -3.38
N TYR A 11 -7.43 -10.98 -2.27
CA TYR A 11 -8.22 -10.72 -1.06
C TYR A 11 -8.60 -9.22 -0.98
N VAL A 12 -9.86 -8.95 -0.65
CA VAL A 12 -10.39 -7.59 -0.40
C VAL A 12 -11.24 -7.53 0.86
N GLY A 13 -11.13 -6.45 1.63
CA GLY A 13 -12.15 -6.10 2.62
C GLY A 13 -13.41 -5.66 1.87
N VAL A 14 -14.53 -6.38 2.01
CA VAL A 14 -15.63 -6.23 1.06
C VAL A 14 -16.54 -5.03 1.36
N GLY A 15 -16.82 -4.69 2.62
CA GLY A 15 -17.76 -3.64 2.96
C GLY A 15 -19.07 -3.77 2.19
N GLY A 16 -19.48 -2.72 1.48
CA GLY A 16 -20.64 -2.72 0.59
C GLY A 16 -20.43 -3.35 -0.80
N GLY A 17 -19.23 -3.85 -1.12
CA GLY A 17 -18.91 -4.60 -2.35
C GLY A 17 -18.24 -3.81 -3.47
N LEU A 18 -17.84 -2.55 -3.24
CA LEU A 18 -17.30 -1.67 -4.29
C LEU A 18 -15.93 -2.16 -4.81
N GLU A 19 -14.99 -2.43 -3.91
CA GLU A 19 -13.65 -2.92 -4.24
C GLU A 19 -13.71 -4.27 -4.95
N ALA A 20 -14.60 -5.16 -4.49
CA ALA A 20 -14.83 -6.47 -5.11
C ALA A 20 -15.40 -6.36 -6.54
N LEU A 21 -16.07 -5.25 -6.87
CA LEU A 21 -16.55 -4.96 -8.22
C LEU A 21 -15.48 -4.31 -9.12
N GLN A 22 -14.58 -3.49 -8.56
CA GLN A 22 -13.58 -2.74 -9.32
C GLN A 22 -12.30 -3.55 -9.64
N LEU A 23 -11.98 -4.53 -8.78
CA LEU A 23 -10.77 -5.35 -8.89
C LEU A 23 -10.86 -6.67 -9.70
N PRO A 24 -11.98 -7.10 -10.31
CA PRO A 24 -12.00 -8.23 -11.25
C PRO A 24 -11.17 -7.90 -12.50
N ILE A 25 -9.85 -8.04 -12.40
CA ILE A 25 -8.89 -7.90 -13.50
C ILE A 25 -8.77 -9.25 -14.25
N HIS A 26 -9.25 -10.33 -13.64
CA HIS A 26 -9.17 -11.69 -14.16
C HIS A 26 -10.55 -12.37 -14.13
N PRO A 27 -11.13 -12.71 -15.29
CA PRO A 27 -12.41 -13.42 -15.36
C PRO A 27 -12.22 -14.91 -15.02
N GLN A 28 -12.03 -15.21 -13.74
CA GLN A 28 -12.04 -16.58 -13.21
C GLN A 28 -12.97 -16.65 -12.00
N LYS A 29 -13.70 -17.77 -11.85
CA LYS A 29 -14.55 -18.00 -10.68
C LYS A 29 -13.73 -17.95 -9.39
N ALA A 30 -14.26 -17.29 -8.36
CA ALA A 30 -13.61 -17.08 -7.07
C ALA A 30 -12.17 -16.53 -7.17
N ALA A 31 -11.93 -15.67 -8.18
CA ALA A 31 -10.68 -14.91 -8.27
C ALA A 31 -10.56 -13.90 -7.13
N ILE A 32 -11.68 -13.46 -6.55
CA ILE A 32 -11.72 -12.49 -5.45
C ILE A 32 -12.32 -13.16 -4.22
N ILE A 33 -11.58 -13.16 -3.12
CA ILE A 33 -12.05 -13.51 -1.79
C ILE A 33 -12.36 -12.21 -1.06
N ALA A 34 -13.64 -11.97 -0.82
CA ALA A 34 -14.16 -10.77 -0.17
C ALA A 34 -14.50 -11.10 1.29
N VAL A 35 -13.86 -10.44 2.27
CA VAL A 35 -14.07 -10.74 3.70
C VAL A 35 -14.62 -9.50 4.40
N ASP A 36 -15.62 -9.70 5.25
CA ASP A 36 -16.12 -8.66 6.17
C ASP A 36 -16.73 -9.33 7.41
N PRO A 37 -16.49 -8.81 8.63
CA PRO A 37 -17.03 -9.41 9.85
C PRO A 37 -18.53 -9.14 10.03
N VAL A 38 -19.08 -8.09 9.42
CA VAL A 38 -20.47 -7.65 9.61
C VAL A 38 -21.41 -8.31 8.61
N ALA A 39 -22.37 -9.10 9.10
CA ALA A 39 -23.32 -9.83 8.25
C ALA A 39 -24.13 -8.93 7.30
N THR A 40 -24.60 -7.78 7.80
CA THR A 40 -25.39 -6.83 6.99
C THR A 40 -24.57 -6.19 5.87
N MET A 41 -23.25 -6.02 6.04
CA MET A 41 -22.34 -5.57 4.99
C MET A 41 -22.18 -6.67 3.93
N ARG A 42 -21.94 -7.92 4.34
CA ARG A 42 -21.88 -9.07 3.43
C ARG A 42 -23.15 -9.23 2.60
N GLU A 43 -24.32 -9.07 3.21
CA GLU A 43 -25.61 -9.10 2.51
C GLU A 43 -25.75 -7.95 1.52
N ALA A 44 -25.33 -6.74 1.89
CA ALA A 44 -25.35 -5.58 1.00
C ALA A 44 -24.41 -5.78 -0.19
N ALA A 45 -23.18 -6.25 0.05
CA ALA A 45 -22.23 -6.61 -0.99
C ALA A 45 -22.81 -7.65 -1.95
N ALA A 46 -23.40 -8.72 -1.42
CA ALA A 46 -24.03 -9.75 -2.26
C ALA A 46 -25.13 -9.15 -3.16
N ARG A 47 -26.02 -8.30 -2.63
CA ARG A 47 -27.04 -7.61 -3.43
C ARG A 47 -26.43 -6.71 -4.51
N ASN A 48 -25.42 -5.93 -4.15
CA ASN A 48 -24.77 -4.98 -5.06
C ASN A 48 -24.04 -5.69 -6.20
N LEU A 49 -23.34 -6.80 -5.92
CA LEU A 49 -22.68 -7.61 -6.96
C LEU A 49 -23.69 -8.26 -7.90
N GLN A 50 -24.87 -8.65 -7.41
CA GLN A 50 -25.95 -9.15 -8.28
C GLN A 50 -26.53 -8.07 -9.19
N ILE A 51 -26.66 -6.83 -8.70
CA ILE A 51 -27.05 -5.68 -9.54
C ILE A 51 -25.98 -5.44 -10.60
N ALA A 52 -24.71 -5.39 -10.19
CA ALA A 52 -23.60 -5.18 -11.11
C ALA A 52 -23.54 -6.23 -12.22
N ALA A 53 -23.76 -7.52 -11.90
CA ALA A 53 -23.80 -8.60 -12.89
C ALA A 53 -24.98 -8.49 -13.88
N ARG A 54 -26.08 -7.84 -13.49
CA ARG A 54 -27.20 -7.57 -14.41
C ARG A 54 -26.95 -6.36 -15.30
N GLU A 55 -26.21 -5.38 -14.79
CA GLU A 55 -25.95 -4.11 -15.47
C GLU A 55 -24.69 -4.15 -16.35
N ASN A 56 -23.81 -5.14 -16.16
CA ASN A 56 -22.49 -5.20 -16.79
C ASN A 56 -22.21 -6.58 -17.38
N ASP A 57 -22.21 -6.70 -18.70
CA ASP A 57 -21.94 -7.96 -19.42
C ASP A 57 -20.53 -8.55 -19.16
N TRP A 58 -19.60 -7.72 -18.70
CA TRP A 58 -18.22 -8.13 -18.40
C TRP A 58 -18.05 -8.70 -16.99
N PHE A 59 -19.05 -8.55 -16.11
CA PHE A 59 -18.97 -8.96 -14.71
C PHE A 59 -19.87 -10.16 -14.42
N ASP A 60 -19.30 -11.16 -13.74
CA ASP A 60 -20.04 -12.30 -13.20
C ASP A 60 -19.85 -12.33 -11.68
N ALA A 61 -20.94 -12.35 -10.92
CA ALA A 61 -20.89 -12.39 -9.46
C ALA A 61 -20.12 -13.61 -8.92
N SER A 62 -20.00 -14.69 -9.70
CA SER A 62 -19.19 -15.87 -9.35
C SER A 62 -17.68 -15.64 -9.36
N PHE A 63 -17.20 -14.48 -9.85
CA PHE A 63 -15.81 -14.05 -9.68
C PHE A 63 -15.47 -13.74 -8.22
N VAL A 64 -16.49 -13.44 -7.40
CA VAL A 64 -16.35 -13.02 -6.01
C VAL A 64 -16.91 -14.08 -5.08
N GLU A 65 -16.11 -14.51 -4.11
CA GLU A 65 -16.53 -15.34 -2.99
C GLU A 65 -16.54 -14.49 -1.71
N ILE A 66 -17.73 -14.26 -1.14
CA ILE A 66 -17.87 -13.52 0.11
C ILE A 66 -17.74 -14.49 1.30
N ARG A 67 -16.87 -14.17 2.25
CA ARG A 67 -16.63 -14.95 3.48
C ARG A 67 -16.81 -14.08 4.71
N GLU A 68 -17.22 -14.72 5.80
CA GLU A 68 -17.16 -14.14 7.14
C GLU A 68 -15.74 -14.26 7.70
N GLY A 69 -15.24 -13.18 8.29
CA GLY A 69 -13.94 -13.13 8.93
C GLY A 69 -13.54 -11.68 9.22
N ASP A 70 -12.43 -11.50 9.94
CA ASP A 70 -11.86 -10.19 10.20
C ASP A 70 -10.41 -10.11 9.69
N ALA A 71 -9.83 -8.92 9.73
CA ALA A 71 -8.48 -8.69 9.25
C ALA A 71 -7.39 -9.29 10.15
N PHE A 72 -7.73 -9.72 11.37
CA PHE A 72 -6.77 -10.28 12.33
C PHE A 72 -6.60 -11.79 12.16
N ALA A 73 -7.63 -12.48 11.67
CA ALA A 73 -7.63 -13.90 11.36
C ALA A 73 -8.40 -14.17 10.05
N LEU A 74 -7.72 -14.00 8.92
CA LEU A 74 -8.32 -14.15 7.61
C LEU A 74 -8.69 -15.62 7.34
N PRO A 75 -9.90 -15.90 6.83
CA PRO A 75 -10.34 -17.23 6.41
C PRO A 75 -9.71 -17.63 5.06
N VAL A 76 -8.39 -17.47 4.95
CA VAL A 76 -7.58 -17.63 3.75
C VAL A 76 -6.31 -18.40 4.13
N PRO A 77 -5.92 -19.47 3.39
CA PRO A 77 -4.71 -20.22 3.68
C PRO A 77 -3.43 -19.40 3.51
N ASP A 78 -2.37 -19.83 4.18
CA ASP A 78 -1.01 -19.28 4.02
C ASP A 78 -0.58 -19.29 2.56
N ALA A 79 0.13 -18.25 2.13
CA ALA A 79 0.75 -18.16 0.81
C ALA A 79 -0.17 -18.60 -0.35
N SER A 80 -1.42 -18.17 -0.33
CA SER A 80 -2.46 -18.62 -1.26
C SER A 80 -3.01 -17.53 -2.16
N VAL A 81 -2.81 -16.25 -1.83
CA VAL A 81 -3.22 -15.10 -2.64
C VAL A 81 -2.02 -14.37 -3.26
N ASP A 82 -2.21 -13.89 -4.48
CA ASP A 82 -1.20 -13.13 -5.23
C ASP A 82 -1.27 -11.65 -4.84
N VAL A 83 -2.48 -11.19 -4.54
CA VAL A 83 -2.77 -9.79 -4.25
C VAL A 83 -3.67 -9.68 -3.02
N VAL A 84 -3.36 -8.70 -2.17
CA VAL A 84 -4.30 -8.18 -1.19
C VAL A 84 -4.56 -6.73 -1.56
N ALA A 85 -5.82 -6.30 -1.61
CA ALA A 85 -6.16 -4.91 -1.85
C ALA A 85 -7.02 -4.39 -0.68
N GLN A 86 -6.56 -3.31 -0.06
CA GLN A 86 -7.21 -2.69 1.09
C GLN A 86 -7.37 -1.19 0.87
N ASN A 87 -8.54 -0.66 1.20
CA ASN A 87 -8.86 0.75 1.06
C ASN A 87 -9.47 1.26 2.36
N CYS A 88 -8.88 2.30 2.96
CA CYS A 88 -9.36 2.97 4.17
C CYS A 88 -9.64 2.04 5.37
N LEU A 89 -8.93 0.91 5.48
CA LEU A 89 -9.16 -0.05 6.56
C LEU A 89 -8.24 0.18 7.76
N PHE A 90 -6.98 0.59 7.57
CA PHE A 90 -6.01 0.48 8.65
C PHE A 90 -6.02 1.67 9.61
N ASN A 91 -6.49 2.84 9.17
CA ASN A 91 -6.62 4.03 10.02
C ASN A 91 -7.62 3.87 11.19
N ILE A 92 -8.52 2.89 11.17
CA ILE A 92 -9.41 2.60 12.29
C ILE A 92 -8.76 1.69 13.34
N PHE A 93 -7.64 1.03 13.03
CA PHE A 93 -6.97 0.17 13.99
C PHE A 93 -6.13 0.97 14.99
N GLU A 94 -6.02 0.43 16.19
CA GLU A 94 -4.94 0.79 17.10
C GLU A 94 -3.62 0.15 16.62
N PRO A 95 -2.44 0.69 16.97
CA PRO A 95 -1.16 0.21 16.43
C PRO A 95 -0.90 -1.30 16.59
N ALA A 96 -1.37 -1.89 17.70
CA ALA A 96 -1.24 -3.32 17.94
C ALA A 96 -2.11 -4.15 17.00
N ASP A 97 -3.32 -3.67 16.69
CA ASP A 97 -4.26 -4.33 15.80
C ASP A 97 -3.88 -4.15 14.33
N LEU A 98 -3.30 -2.99 13.99
CA LEU A 98 -2.67 -2.76 12.69
C LEU A 98 -1.57 -3.79 12.43
N THR A 99 -0.68 -3.99 13.41
CA THR A 99 0.42 -4.95 13.29
C THR A 99 -0.10 -6.37 13.07
N LYS A 100 -1.15 -6.79 13.78
CA LYS A 100 -1.80 -8.09 13.57
C LYS A 100 -2.39 -8.20 12.17
N ALA A 101 -3.13 -7.19 11.72
CA ALA A 101 -3.78 -7.20 10.41
C ALA A 101 -2.77 -7.23 9.24
N LEU A 102 -1.66 -6.51 9.38
CA LEU A 102 -0.56 -6.54 8.42
C LEU A 102 0.20 -7.88 8.45
N ALA A 103 0.42 -8.47 9.62
CA ALA A 103 1.02 -9.80 9.74
C ALA A 103 0.14 -10.88 9.09
N GLU A 104 -1.17 -10.77 9.26
CA GLU A 104 -2.12 -11.70 8.65
C GLU A 104 -2.20 -11.52 7.13
N THR A 105 -2.16 -10.27 6.67
CA THR A 105 -1.99 -9.94 5.24
C THR A 105 -0.71 -10.55 4.67
N HIS A 106 0.41 -10.44 5.40
CA HIS A 106 1.67 -11.05 4.99
C HIS A 106 1.58 -12.58 4.94
N ARG A 107 0.94 -13.23 5.94
CA ARG A 107 0.76 -14.69 5.98
C ARG A 107 0.08 -15.22 4.73
N VAL A 108 -1.05 -14.60 4.33
CA VAL A 108 -1.86 -15.09 3.20
C VAL A 108 -1.22 -14.84 1.83
N LEU A 109 -0.37 -13.80 1.71
CA LEU A 109 0.34 -13.50 0.47
C LEU A 109 1.36 -14.58 0.11
N LYS A 110 1.38 -14.99 -1.17
CA LYS A 110 2.47 -15.78 -1.75
C LYS A 110 3.79 -15.02 -1.67
N PRO A 111 4.96 -15.69 -1.66
CA PRO A 111 6.23 -15.04 -1.96
C PRO A 111 6.15 -14.29 -3.30
N GLY A 112 6.57 -13.03 -3.33
CA GLY A 112 6.41 -12.12 -4.47
C GLY A 112 5.00 -11.52 -4.63
N GLY A 113 4.05 -11.91 -3.79
CA GLY A 113 2.72 -11.30 -3.73
C GLY A 113 2.77 -9.86 -3.22
N ARG A 114 1.68 -9.12 -3.45
CA ARG A 114 1.63 -7.67 -3.19
C ARG A 114 0.39 -7.24 -2.42
N LEU A 115 0.58 -6.33 -1.47
CA LEU A 115 -0.46 -5.53 -0.84
C LEU A 115 -0.61 -4.23 -1.62
N LEU A 116 -1.78 -3.97 -2.20
CA LEU A 116 -2.17 -2.67 -2.75
C LEU A 116 -3.01 -1.97 -1.70
N MET A 117 -2.71 -0.70 -1.49
CA MET A 117 -3.28 0.02 -0.37
C MET A 117 -3.50 1.49 -0.70
N SER A 118 -4.65 2.01 -0.28
CA SER A 118 -4.96 3.44 -0.21
C SER A 118 -5.44 3.75 1.21
N ASP A 119 -4.72 4.58 1.94
CA ASP A 119 -5.03 4.90 3.34
C ASP A 119 -4.75 6.37 3.67
N PRO A 120 -5.55 7.03 4.52
CA PRO A 120 -5.16 8.31 5.09
C PRO A 120 -3.92 8.22 5.99
N ILE A 121 -3.02 9.17 5.78
CA ILE A 121 -1.87 9.50 6.62
C ILE A 121 -1.96 10.94 7.12
N ALA A 122 -1.28 11.24 8.21
CA ALA A 122 -1.13 12.58 8.74
C ALA A 122 0.28 13.12 8.50
N THR A 123 0.42 14.44 8.26
CA THR A 123 1.75 15.07 8.12
C THR A 123 2.55 15.09 9.42
N ARG A 124 1.87 14.93 10.57
CA ARG A 124 2.45 14.82 11.91
C ARG A 124 1.55 13.99 12.81
N PRO A 125 2.04 13.46 13.95
CA PRO A 125 1.22 12.69 14.86
C PRO A 125 -0.04 13.45 15.29
N ILE A 126 -1.18 12.77 15.21
CA ILE A 126 -2.47 13.34 15.62
C ILE A 126 -2.49 13.46 17.15
N PRO A 127 -2.80 14.65 17.72
CA PRO A 127 -2.87 14.85 19.16
C PRO A 127 -3.88 13.94 19.86
N GLN A 128 -3.60 13.61 21.12
CA GLN A 128 -4.37 12.62 21.88
C GLN A 128 -5.85 13.01 22.05
N HIS A 129 -6.15 14.29 22.24
CA HIS A 129 -7.53 14.76 22.38
C HIS A 129 -8.37 14.53 21.11
N LEU A 130 -7.76 14.62 19.92
CA LEU A 130 -8.44 14.30 18.67
C LEU A 130 -8.59 12.79 18.46
N LYS A 131 -7.58 12.00 18.85
CA LYS A 131 -7.66 10.52 18.82
C LYS A 131 -8.81 10.00 19.69
N GLN A 132 -9.08 10.67 20.82
CA GLN A 132 -10.14 10.33 21.77
C GLN A 132 -11.52 10.90 21.38
N ASP A 133 -11.63 11.73 20.34
CA ASP A 133 -12.91 12.19 19.81
C ASP A 133 -13.54 11.08 18.96
N GLU A 134 -14.55 10.41 19.52
CA GLU A 134 -15.28 9.31 18.86
C GLU A 134 -15.93 9.73 17.54
N ARG A 135 -16.38 10.98 17.41
CA ARG A 135 -16.97 11.50 16.16
C ARG A 135 -15.89 11.61 15.10
N LEU A 136 -14.69 12.11 15.43
CA LEU A 136 -13.58 12.15 14.48
C LEU A 136 -13.06 10.76 14.12
N ARG A 137 -13.09 9.83 15.08
CA ARG A 137 -12.75 8.41 14.85
C ARG A 137 -13.71 7.80 13.83
N ALA A 138 -15.03 7.99 14.03
CA ALA A 138 -16.07 7.52 13.11
C ALA A 138 -15.98 8.15 11.71
N LEU A 139 -15.51 9.39 11.61
CA LEU A 139 -15.26 10.09 10.33
C LEU A 139 -13.91 9.74 9.70
N CYS A 140 -13.13 8.82 10.28
CA CYS A 140 -11.80 8.43 9.78
C CYS A 140 -10.78 9.60 9.75
N LEU A 141 -10.91 10.58 10.65
CA LEU A 141 -10.09 11.79 10.68
C LEU A 141 -9.01 11.81 11.76
N SER A 142 -9.13 10.98 12.80
CA SER A 142 -8.23 11.03 13.96
C SER A 142 -7.33 9.82 14.15
N GLY A 143 -7.46 8.79 13.30
CA GLY A 143 -6.69 7.54 13.40
C GLY A 143 -5.49 7.41 12.48
N ALA A 144 -5.26 8.41 11.61
CA ALA A 144 -4.20 8.34 10.60
C ALA A 144 -2.80 8.40 11.24
N LEU A 145 -1.92 7.48 10.83
CA LEU A 145 -0.50 7.47 11.17
C LEU A 145 0.28 8.44 10.28
N THR A 146 1.49 8.80 10.70
CA THR A 146 2.43 9.45 9.79
C THR A 146 2.94 8.47 8.74
N TYR A 147 3.40 9.00 7.59
CA TYR A 147 4.03 8.18 6.55
C TYR A 147 5.15 7.29 7.10
N ALA A 148 6.01 7.83 7.97
CA ALA A 148 7.14 7.10 8.52
C ALA A 148 6.70 5.95 9.42
N GLU A 149 5.74 6.19 10.33
CA GLU A 149 5.15 5.13 11.17
C GLU A 149 4.50 4.04 10.31
N TYR A 150 3.75 4.45 9.29
CA TYR A 150 3.05 3.52 8.40
C TYR A 150 4.02 2.60 7.66
N VAL A 151 5.04 3.18 7.01
CA VAL A 151 6.07 2.40 6.29
C VAL A 151 6.82 1.49 7.25
N GLN A 152 7.12 1.95 8.47
CA GLN A 152 7.79 1.11 9.46
C GLN A 152 6.96 -0.12 9.82
N HIS A 153 5.66 0.02 10.04
CA HIS A 153 4.78 -1.13 10.29
C HIS A 153 4.80 -2.15 9.15
N LEU A 154 4.84 -1.70 7.89
CA LEU A 154 4.96 -2.60 6.72
C LEU A 154 6.31 -3.34 6.72
N VAL A 155 7.40 -2.63 7.02
CA VAL A 155 8.74 -3.25 7.07
C VAL A 155 8.85 -4.25 8.22
N ASP A 156 8.32 -3.91 9.40
CA ASP A 156 8.38 -4.74 10.60
C ASP A 156 7.67 -6.10 10.43
N VAL A 157 6.57 -6.14 9.67
CA VAL A 157 5.88 -7.40 9.34
C VAL A 157 6.56 -8.19 8.21
N GLY A 158 7.58 -7.61 7.56
CA GLY A 158 8.43 -8.30 6.59
C GLY A 158 8.13 -7.99 5.12
N PHE A 159 7.57 -6.82 4.79
CA PHE A 159 7.55 -6.34 3.40
C PHE A 159 8.93 -5.75 3.04
N GLY A 160 9.70 -6.45 2.20
CA GLY A 160 11.05 -6.02 1.80
C GLY A 160 11.09 -4.87 0.80
N GLN A 161 9.96 -4.56 0.14
CA GLN A 161 9.87 -3.45 -0.81
C GLN A 161 8.53 -2.75 -0.72
N VAL A 162 8.54 -1.42 -0.71
CA VAL A 162 7.34 -0.57 -0.71
C VAL A 162 7.46 0.48 -1.79
N GLU A 163 6.47 0.56 -2.66
CA GLU A 163 6.42 1.51 -3.75
C GLU A 163 5.29 2.51 -3.54
N VAL A 164 5.61 3.79 -3.38
CA VAL A 164 4.61 4.84 -3.28
C VAL A 164 4.10 5.17 -4.69
N ARG A 165 2.80 5.04 -4.89
CA ARG A 165 2.12 5.32 -6.16
C ARG A 165 1.52 6.71 -6.21
N ALA A 166 1.08 7.23 -5.08
CA ALA A 166 0.59 8.59 -4.97
C ALA A 166 0.60 9.03 -3.52
N LYS A 167 0.73 10.35 -3.32
CA LYS A 167 0.47 11.00 -2.04
C LYS A 167 -0.26 12.31 -2.30
N ARG A 168 -1.45 12.48 -1.73
CA ARG A 168 -2.34 13.61 -2.08
C ARG A 168 -3.04 14.18 -0.86
N PRO A 169 -3.01 15.51 -0.63
CA PRO A 169 -3.81 16.12 0.43
C PRO A 169 -5.31 15.94 0.14
N TYR A 170 -6.08 15.60 1.16
CA TYR A 170 -7.54 15.47 1.03
C TYR A 170 -8.33 16.19 2.13
N ARG A 171 -7.73 16.46 3.29
CA ARG A 171 -8.41 17.16 4.39
C ARG A 171 -7.42 17.98 5.22
N LEU A 172 -7.85 19.17 5.64
CA LEU A 172 -7.16 19.98 6.64
C LEU A 172 -7.96 19.94 7.97
N LEU A 173 -7.29 19.62 9.06
CA LEU A 173 -7.77 19.89 10.42
C LEU A 173 -7.16 21.23 10.84
N ASP A 174 -7.92 22.30 10.75
CA ASP A 174 -7.43 23.65 11.02
C ASP A 174 -7.35 23.93 12.53
N LYS A 175 -6.44 24.84 12.90
CA LYS A 175 -6.23 25.20 14.31
C LYS A 175 -7.45 25.81 15.00
N SER A 176 -8.31 26.49 14.26
CA SER A 176 -9.45 27.23 14.81
C SER A 176 -10.58 26.30 15.25
N ASN A 177 -10.82 25.22 14.49
CA ASN A 177 -11.93 24.29 14.72
C ASN A 177 -11.52 23.04 15.52
N TYR A 178 -10.24 22.66 15.51
CA TYR A 178 -9.76 21.41 16.09
C TYR A 178 -8.86 21.57 17.32
N GLN A 179 -8.75 22.78 17.88
CA GLN A 179 -7.95 23.06 19.08
C GLN A 179 -6.50 22.59 18.89
N LEU A 180 -5.88 23.01 17.79
CA LEU A 180 -4.49 22.69 17.45
C LEU A 180 -3.63 23.95 17.54
N ASP A 181 -2.34 23.81 17.80
CA ASP A 181 -1.40 24.94 17.75
C ASP A 181 -1.10 25.39 16.30
N SER A 182 -1.23 24.47 15.36
CA SER A 182 -1.03 24.67 13.92
C SER A 182 -1.91 23.71 13.12
N ASP A 183 -2.23 24.06 11.88
CA ASP A 183 -3.05 23.21 11.02
C ASP A 183 -2.37 21.83 10.82
N LEU A 184 -3.20 20.79 10.71
CA LEU A 184 -2.76 19.41 10.48
C LEU A 184 -3.38 18.92 9.17
N LEU A 185 -2.52 18.60 8.21
CA LEU A 185 -2.94 18.12 6.89
C LEU A 185 -3.02 16.59 6.90
N LEU A 186 -4.15 16.07 6.43
CA LEU A 186 -4.34 14.66 6.15
C LEU A 186 -4.21 14.45 4.64
N GLU A 187 -3.47 13.42 4.29
CA GLU A 187 -3.14 13.04 2.93
C GLU A 187 -3.55 11.59 2.71
N SER A 188 -3.92 11.22 1.50
CA SER A 188 -4.09 9.83 1.09
C SER A 188 -2.75 9.33 0.56
N LEU A 189 -2.36 8.13 0.96
CA LEU A 189 -1.18 7.42 0.50
C LEU A 189 -1.60 6.17 -0.27
N ASP A 190 -1.29 6.15 -1.56
CA ASP A 190 -1.41 4.97 -2.39
C ASP A 190 -0.06 4.26 -2.44
N SER A 191 -0.01 2.98 -2.09
CA SER A 191 1.23 2.20 -2.11
C SER A 191 1.03 0.76 -2.57
N VAL A 192 2.14 0.15 -2.99
CA VAL A 192 2.24 -1.28 -3.26
C VAL A 192 3.39 -1.85 -2.44
N SER A 193 3.10 -2.76 -1.51
CA SER A 193 4.09 -3.42 -0.67
C SER A 193 4.28 -4.87 -1.12
N PHE A 194 5.52 -5.30 -1.33
CA PHE A 194 5.85 -6.60 -1.89
C PHE A 194 6.39 -7.54 -0.82
N LYS A 195 5.86 -8.76 -0.78
CA LYS A 195 6.36 -9.86 0.05
C LYS A 195 7.62 -10.44 -0.59
N VAL A 196 8.70 -9.68 -0.52
CA VAL A 196 10.05 -10.08 -0.91
C VAL A 196 10.98 -10.02 0.30
N PRO A 197 12.09 -10.77 0.32
CA PRO A 197 13.04 -10.72 1.43
C PRO A 197 13.48 -9.29 1.73
N VAL A 198 13.51 -8.93 3.00
CA VAL A 198 14.10 -7.66 3.45
C VAL A 198 15.63 -7.78 3.29
N PRO A 199 16.28 -6.91 2.50
CA PRO A 199 17.72 -6.92 2.38
C PRO A 199 18.44 -6.69 3.73
N PRO A 200 19.70 -7.14 3.90
CA PRO A 200 20.44 -6.96 5.15
C PRO A 200 20.60 -5.50 5.59
N ASP A 201 20.60 -4.57 4.65
CA ASP A 201 20.71 -3.12 4.83
C ASP A 201 19.33 -2.42 4.88
N GLY A 202 18.24 -3.18 5.05
CA GLY A 202 16.88 -2.68 5.23
C GLY A 202 16.02 -2.74 3.96
N ALA A 203 14.72 -2.51 4.11
CA ALA A 203 13.75 -2.57 3.02
C ALA A 203 13.96 -1.47 1.96
N CYS A 204 13.60 -1.78 0.72
CA CYS A 204 13.65 -0.83 -0.39
C CYS A 204 12.35 -0.03 -0.49
N ILE A 205 12.38 1.24 -0.06
CA ILE A 205 11.24 2.15 -0.14
C ILE A 205 11.40 3.08 -1.35
N PHE A 206 10.46 3.08 -2.28
CA PHE A 206 10.50 3.91 -3.49
C PHE A 206 9.48 5.03 -3.40
N THR A 207 9.95 6.24 -3.08
CA THR A 207 9.15 7.47 -3.08
C THR A 207 9.20 8.25 -4.40
N GLY A 208 9.83 7.67 -5.43
CA GLY A 208 10.04 8.30 -6.73
C GLY A 208 11.28 9.19 -6.81
N LYS A 209 12.26 8.99 -5.91
CA LYS A 209 13.59 9.62 -6.04
C LYS A 209 14.36 9.06 -7.22
N THR A 210 15.21 9.88 -7.80
CA THR A 210 16.16 9.47 -8.83
C THR A 210 17.58 9.88 -8.47
N ALA A 211 18.55 9.09 -8.92
CA ALA A 211 19.96 9.40 -8.90
C ALA A 211 20.43 9.72 -10.32
N ILE A 212 21.16 10.82 -10.48
CA ILE A 212 21.69 11.29 -11.76
C ILE A 212 23.19 11.43 -11.61
N TYR A 213 23.96 10.61 -12.33
CA TYR A 213 25.41 10.71 -12.34
C TYR A 213 25.88 11.92 -13.16
N THR A 214 26.73 12.76 -12.56
CA THR A 214 27.24 14.03 -13.12
C THR A 214 28.75 14.03 -13.37
N GLY A 215 29.42 12.89 -13.22
CA GLY A 215 30.87 12.78 -13.38
C GLY A 215 31.36 12.77 -14.84
N SER A 216 32.67 12.54 -15.02
CA SER A 216 33.35 12.59 -16.31
C SER A 216 33.21 11.32 -17.15
N GLU A 217 32.94 10.18 -16.53
CA GLU A 217 32.83 8.90 -17.23
C GLU A 217 31.44 8.71 -17.83
N GLU A 218 31.28 7.76 -18.76
CA GLU A 218 29.97 7.45 -19.35
C GLU A 218 29.06 6.72 -18.35
N LEU A 219 29.64 5.76 -17.63
CA LEU A 219 28.98 4.92 -16.64
C LEU A 219 29.65 5.08 -15.29
N PHE A 220 28.84 4.94 -14.24
CA PHE A 220 29.28 4.83 -12.87
C PHE A 220 28.68 3.56 -12.27
N ASP A 221 29.53 2.73 -11.66
CA ASP A 221 29.13 1.54 -10.93
C ASP A 221 29.42 1.79 -9.45
N ASP A 222 28.39 1.65 -8.60
CA ASP A 222 28.53 1.84 -7.17
C ASP A 222 29.07 0.61 -6.43
N GLY A 223 29.25 -0.51 -7.15
CA GLY A 223 29.70 -1.80 -6.60
C GLY A 223 28.65 -2.52 -5.76
N ALA A 224 27.45 -1.95 -5.63
CA ALA A 224 26.30 -2.53 -4.93
C ALA A 224 25.19 -2.97 -5.90
N GLY A 225 25.51 -3.08 -7.19
CA GLY A 225 24.60 -3.53 -8.24
C GLY A 225 23.88 -2.39 -8.97
N HIS A 226 24.22 -1.13 -8.70
CA HIS A 226 23.63 0.02 -9.39
C HIS A 226 24.61 0.60 -10.41
N ILE A 227 24.20 0.61 -11.67
CA ILE A 227 24.93 1.25 -12.76
C ILE A 227 24.16 2.50 -13.18
N LEU A 228 24.80 3.67 -13.04
CA LEU A 228 24.24 4.96 -13.44
C LEU A 228 24.88 5.43 -14.75
N GLN A 229 24.05 5.83 -15.69
CA GLN A 229 24.52 6.49 -16.92
C GLN A 229 24.57 8.00 -16.71
N ARG A 230 25.66 8.63 -17.18
CA ARG A 230 25.86 10.08 -17.05
C ARG A 230 24.68 10.86 -17.64
N GLY A 231 24.10 11.74 -16.82
CA GLY A 231 22.99 12.61 -17.20
C GLY A 231 21.62 11.92 -17.35
N VAL A 232 21.53 10.61 -17.11
CA VAL A 232 20.27 9.86 -17.20
C VAL A 232 19.74 9.59 -15.79
N PRO A 233 18.50 9.99 -15.46
CA PRO A 233 17.89 9.66 -14.18
C PRO A 233 17.62 8.16 -14.05
N ALA A 234 18.19 7.54 -13.02
CA ALA A 234 17.84 6.19 -12.59
C ALA A 234 16.98 6.27 -11.33
N ALA A 235 15.84 5.58 -11.30
CA ALA A 235 15.09 5.51 -10.05
C ALA A 235 15.79 4.61 -9.05
N VAL A 236 15.80 5.05 -7.80
CA VAL A 236 16.49 4.39 -6.70
C VAL A 236 15.58 4.41 -5.48
N CYS A 237 15.71 3.41 -4.62
CA CYS A 237 15.03 3.44 -3.34
C CYS A 237 15.67 4.47 -2.40
N ASP A 238 14.94 4.90 -1.37
CA ASP A 238 15.32 5.99 -0.49
C ASP A 238 16.67 5.75 0.21
N LYS A 239 16.98 4.51 0.60
CA LYS A 239 18.28 4.15 1.18
C LYS A 239 19.42 4.23 0.15
N THR A 240 19.20 3.76 -1.08
CA THR A 240 20.19 3.85 -2.16
C THR A 240 20.45 5.32 -2.52
N ALA A 241 19.40 6.14 -2.57
CA ALA A 241 19.53 7.58 -2.75
C ALA A 241 20.38 8.23 -1.64
N GLY A 242 20.16 7.84 -0.38
CA GLY A 242 20.96 8.29 0.75
C GLY A 242 22.42 7.86 0.66
N ASN A 243 22.68 6.60 0.33
CA ASN A 243 24.03 6.05 0.18
C ASN A 243 24.80 6.77 -0.94
N LEU A 244 24.21 6.90 -2.13
CA LEU A 244 24.83 7.58 -3.26
C LEU A 244 25.08 9.06 -2.99
N GLY A 245 24.11 9.76 -2.39
CA GLY A 245 24.24 11.17 -2.03
C GLY A 245 25.28 11.42 -0.93
N GLY A 246 25.45 10.49 0.01
CA GLY A 246 26.47 10.58 1.06
C GLY A 246 27.88 10.21 0.60
N LEU A 247 28.01 9.17 -0.24
CA LEU A 247 29.30 8.70 -0.75
C LEU A 247 29.94 9.69 -1.72
N MET A 248 29.14 10.34 -2.57
CA MET A 248 29.66 11.21 -3.65
C MET A 248 28.75 12.40 -3.97
N PRO A 249 28.56 13.35 -3.02
CA PRO A 249 27.65 14.48 -3.20
C PRO A 249 27.98 15.37 -4.41
N GLU A 250 29.24 15.39 -4.86
CA GLU A 250 29.65 16.19 -6.03
C GLU A 250 29.49 15.47 -7.37
N LYS A 251 29.22 14.16 -7.37
CA LYS A 251 29.14 13.33 -8.59
C LYS A 251 27.78 12.69 -8.83
N VAL A 252 26.90 12.71 -7.84
CA VAL A 252 25.55 12.17 -7.97
C VAL A 252 24.55 13.20 -7.44
N LEU A 253 23.70 13.69 -8.33
CA LEU A 253 22.56 14.51 -7.95
C LEU A 253 21.39 13.58 -7.56
N ILE A 254 20.83 13.81 -6.38
CA ILE A 254 19.64 13.10 -5.89
C ILE A 254 18.45 14.06 -5.97
N THR A 255 17.36 13.62 -6.60
CA THR A 255 16.11 14.41 -6.62
C THR A 255 15.31 14.22 -5.34
N ASP A 256 14.47 15.20 -5.02
CA ASP A 256 13.43 15.03 -4.03
C ASP A 256 12.41 13.95 -4.45
N SER A 257 11.64 13.48 -3.48
CA SER A 257 10.56 12.51 -3.69
C SER A 257 9.44 13.13 -4.54
N THR A 258 9.11 12.50 -5.66
CA THR A 258 7.93 12.86 -6.46
C THR A 258 6.63 12.30 -5.87
N TRP A 259 6.75 11.39 -4.89
CA TRP A 259 5.65 10.60 -4.31
C TRP A 259 4.89 9.78 -5.36
N HIS A 260 5.56 9.46 -6.47
CA HIS A 260 5.03 8.68 -7.56
C HIS A 260 6.15 7.85 -8.19
N TYR A 261 6.18 6.57 -7.84
CA TYR A 261 7.00 5.56 -8.49
C TYR A 261 6.14 4.70 -9.40
N ASN A 262 6.56 4.52 -10.65
CA ASN A 262 5.81 3.82 -11.69
C ASN A 262 6.47 2.49 -12.13
N GLY A 263 7.41 1.96 -11.34
CA GLY A 263 8.03 0.66 -11.60
C GLY A 263 9.23 0.69 -12.56
N GLY A 264 9.87 1.84 -12.74
CA GLY A 264 11.10 1.95 -13.52
C GLY A 264 12.33 2.04 -12.62
N GLY A 265 13.02 0.94 -12.35
CA GLY A 265 14.30 0.96 -11.65
C GLY A 265 15.00 -0.40 -11.75
N CYS A 266 16.20 -0.42 -12.33
CA CYS A 266 17.08 -1.58 -12.38
C CYS A 266 17.24 -2.20 -10.99
N CYS A 267 16.74 -3.42 -10.84
CA CYS A 267 17.36 -4.45 -10.02
C CYS A 267 17.62 -5.63 -10.97
#